data_AF-A0A954EX17-F1
#
_entry.id   AF-A0A954EX17-F1
#
_cell.length_a   1.000
_cell.length_b   1.000
_cell.length_c   1.000
_cell.angle_alpha   90.00
_cell.angle_beta   90.00
_cell.angle_gamma   90.00
#
_symmetry.space_group_name_H-M   'P 1'
#
loop_
_entity.id
_entity.type
_entity.pdbx_description
1 polymer ?
#
loop_
_entity_poly.entity_id
_entity_poly.type
_entity_poly.pdbx_seq_one_letter_code
_entity_poly.pdbx_strand_id
1 'polypeptide(L)' 'MIAAGDGPITDAELVTECILEDWPARQEGDVGYVYVALVGDGFCEAVAVTLVREADAIRIRQLEWGRP' A
#
# COMPACT_ATOMS: atom_id res chain seq x y z
N MET A 1 6.16 -7.44 -16.95
CA MET A 1 7.25 -6.55 -16.50
C MET A 1 6.86 -5.17 -17.01
N ILE A 2 6.19 -4.38 -16.18
CA ILE A 2 5.95 -2.97 -16.52
C ILE A 2 7.30 -2.32 -16.27
N ALA A 3 7.96 -1.87 -17.32
CA ALA A 3 9.13 -1.02 -17.17
C ALA A 3 8.62 0.27 -16.52
N ALA A 4 8.98 0.50 -15.26
CA ALA A 4 8.74 1.77 -14.60
C ALA A 4 9.54 2.83 -15.36
N GLY A 5 8.85 3.58 -16.21
CA GLY A 5 9.35 4.80 -16.79
C GLY A 5 9.64 5.82 -15.69
N ASP A 6 10.53 6.74 -16.00
CA ASP A 6 11.06 7.79 -15.13
C ASP A 6 10.26 9.11 -15.21
N GLY A 7 9.05 9.05 -15.75
CA GLY A 7 8.14 10.19 -15.82
C GLY A 7 7.67 10.67 -14.44
N PRO A 8 7.14 11.91 -14.36
CA PRO A 8 6.69 12.45 -13.08
C PRO A 8 5.47 11.69 -12.54
N ILE A 9 5.42 11.50 -11.22
CA ILE A 9 4.20 11.06 -10.53
C ILE A 9 3.15 12.16 -10.69
N THR A 10 1.97 11.82 -11.20
CA THR A 10 0.85 12.76 -11.36
C THR A 10 -0.27 12.48 -10.37
N ASP A 11 -0.45 11.22 -9.97
CA ASP A 11 -1.58 10.78 -9.16
C ASP A 11 -1.15 9.76 -8.09
N ALA A 12 -1.90 9.77 -6.99
CA ALA A 12 -1.82 8.76 -5.93
C ALA A 12 -3.22 8.14 -5.75
N GLU A 13 -3.33 6.85 -6.03
CA GLU A 13 -4.60 6.15 -6.09
C GLU A 13 -4.67 5.08 -5.01
N LEU A 14 -5.77 5.07 -4.24
CA LEU A 14 -6.10 3.94 -3.38
C LEU A 14 -6.67 2.82 -4.25
N VAL A 15 -5.97 1.68 -4.30
CA VAL A 15 -6.47 0.50 -5.00
C VAL A 15 -7.52 -0.17 -4.13
N THR A 16 -8.79 0.15 -4.38
CA THR A 16 -9.92 -0.19 -3.50
C THR A 16 -10.11 -1.70 -3.32
N GLU A 17 -9.78 -2.48 -4.34
CA GLU A 17 -9.80 -3.94 -4.36
C GLU A 17 -8.73 -4.55 -3.45
N CYS A 18 -7.71 -3.77 -3.08
CA CYS A 18 -6.63 -4.15 -2.17
C CYS A 18 -6.82 -3.56 -0.76
N ILE A 19 -8.04 -3.16 -0.40
CA ILE A 19 -8.42 -2.91 0.99
C ILE A 19 -8.83 -4.25 1.59
N LEU A 20 -7.93 -4.85 2.38
CA LEU A 20 -8.11 -6.20 2.92
C LEU A 20 -8.18 -6.18 4.45
N GLU A 21 -9.10 -6.97 5.01
CA GLU A 21 -9.15 -7.27 6.44
C GLU A 21 -8.45 -8.59 6.80
N ASP A 22 -8.13 -9.40 5.79
CA ASP A 22 -7.43 -10.68 5.94
C ASP A 22 -6.43 -10.91 4.80
N TRP A 23 -5.21 -11.32 5.15
CA TRP A 23 -4.11 -11.59 4.22
C TRP A 23 -3.07 -12.53 4.86
N PRO A 24 -2.24 -13.25 4.08
CA PRO A 24 -1.40 -14.32 4.61
C PRO A 24 -0.38 -13.92 5.70
N ALA A 25 0.10 -12.68 5.68
CA ALA A 25 1.10 -12.15 6.62
C ALA A 25 0.48 -11.31 7.75
N ARG A 26 -0.84 -11.36 7.93
CA ARG A 26 -1.57 -10.61 8.96
C ARG A 26 -1.15 -11.05 10.37
N GLN A 27 -0.97 -10.10 11.27
CA GLN A 27 -0.60 -10.33 12.67
C GLN A 27 -1.79 -10.03 13.61
N GLU A 28 -1.70 -10.48 14.86
CA GLU A 28 -2.67 -10.12 15.88
C GLU A 28 -2.72 -8.60 16.07
N GLY A 29 -3.93 -8.04 16.14
CA GLY A 29 -4.14 -6.59 16.27
C GLY A 29 -4.12 -5.83 14.93
N ASP A 30 -3.71 -6.46 13.83
CA ASP A 30 -3.85 -5.88 12.50
C ASP A 30 -5.33 -5.75 12.12
N VAL A 31 -5.71 -4.56 11.68
CA VAL A 31 -7.09 -4.17 11.36
C VAL A 31 -7.32 -3.84 9.90
N GLY A 32 -6.25 -3.70 9.10
CA GLY A 32 -6.40 -3.48 7.67
C GLY A 32 -5.08 -3.45 6.93
N TYR A 33 -5.15 -3.81 5.66
CA TYR A 33 -4.09 -3.66 4.68
C TYR A 33 -4.65 -2.82 3.53
N VAL A 34 -3.92 -1.80 3.11
CA VAL A 34 -4.29 -0.96 1.96
C VAL A 34 -3.11 -0.83 1.01
N TYR A 35 -3.41 -0.71 -0.27
CA TYR A 35 -2.41 -0.55 -1.31
C TYR A 35 -2.61 0.79 -2.02
N VAL A 36 -1.58 1.63 -2.01
CA VAL A 36 -1.59 2.94 -2.65
C VAL A 36 -0.65 2.90 -3.84
N ALA A 37 -1.22 3.07 -5.03
CA ALA A 37 -0.47 3.19 -6.27
C ALA A 37 -0.05 4.65 -6.50
N LEU A 38 1.17 4.85 -6.96
CA LEU A 38 1.71 6.10 -7.45
C LEU A 38 1.87 5.95 -8.96
N VAL A 39 1.14 6.73 -9.73
CA VAL A 39 1.07 6.59 -11.19
C VAL A 39 1.43 7.90 -11.88
N GLY A 40 1.95 7.76 -13.09
CA GLY A 40 2.34 8.86 -13.97
C GLY A 40 2.57 8.35 -15.38
N ASP A 41 2.93 9.26 -16.30
CA ASP A 41 3.25 8.86 -17.67
C ASP A 41 4.51 7.96 -17.67
N GLY A 42 4.32 6.69 -18.02
CA GLY A 42 5.35 5.66 -17.92
C GLY A 42 5.68 5.19 -16.50
N PHE A 43 5.33 5.92 -15.44
CA PHE A 43 5.67 5.57 -14.06
C PHE A 43 4.53 4.79 -13.37
N CYS A 44 4.88 3.70 -12.68
CA CYS A 44 3.95 2.98 -11.81
C CYS A 44 4.71 2.28 -10.69
N GLU A 45 4.50 2.73 -9.46
CA GLU A 45 5.03 2.14 -8.23
C GLU A 45 3.91 2.09 -7.19
N ALA A 46 4.14 1.43 -6.06
CA ALA A 46 3.15 1.40 -4.99
C ALA A 46 3.75 1.12 -3.62
N VAL A 47 2.96 1.45 -2.59
CA VAL A 47 3.24 1.10 -1.20
C VAL A 47 2.04 0.39 -0.60
N ALA A 48 2.31 -0.73 0.05
CA ALA A 48 1.38 -1.41 0.90
C ALA A 48 1.50 -0.88 2.34
N VAL A 49 0.37 -0.59 2.97
CA VAL A 49 0.28 -0.06 4.33
C VAL A 49 -0.52 -1.02 5.17
N THR A 50 0.07 -1.50 6.27
CA THR A 50 -0.65 -2.28 7.28
C THR A 50 -1.02 -1.39 8.46
N LEU A 51 -2.29 -1.43 8.83
CA LEU A 51 -2.87 -0.71 9.96
C LEU A 51 -3.04 -1.67 11.14
N VAL A 52 -2.66 -1.22 12.33
CA VAL A 52 -2.79 -1.94 13.60
C VAL A 52 -3.61 -1.11 14.59
N ARG A 53 -4.35 -1.79 15.46
CA ARG A 53 -4.94 -1.16 16.65
C ARG A 53 -3.98 -1.27 17.82
N GLU A 54 -3.51 -0.12 18.30
CA GLU A 54 -2.66 0.00 19.50
C GLU A 54 -3.37 0.87 20.53
N ALA A 55 -3.64 0.29 21.71
CA ALA A 55 -4.50 0.89 22.74
C ALA A 55 -5.83 1.38 22.12
N ASP A 56 -6.07 2.70 22.10
CA ASP A 56 -7.31 3.32 21.63
C ASP A 56 -7.17 3.97 20.24
N ALA A 57 -6.09 3.72 19.50
CA ALA A 57 -5.84 4.35 18.20
C ALA A 57 -5.51 3.35 17.09
N ILE A 58 -5.85 3.71 15.86
CA ILE A 58 -5.36 3.04 14.65
C ILE A 58 -4.07 3.73 14.21
N ARG A 59 -3.03 2.93 13.98
CA ARG A 59 -1.70 3.39 13.56
C ARG A 59 -1.22 2.60 12.35
N ILE A 60 -0.27 3.17 11.61
CA ILE A 60 0.47 2.41 10.60
C ILE A 60 1.52 1.57 11.32
N ARG A 61 1.44 0.24 11.18
CA ARG A 61 2.43 -0.70 11.72
C ARG A 61 3.59 -0.92 10.77
N GLN A 62 3.27 -1.06 9.49
CA GLN A 62 4.22 -1.51 8.48
C GLN A 62 3.97 -0.83 7.13
N LEU A 63 5.06 -0.52 6.45
CA LEU A 63 5.08 -0.17 5.04
C LEU A 63 5.85 -1.26 4.30
N GLU A 64 5.26 -1.80 3.24
CA GLU A 64 5.96 -2.65 2.28
C GLU A 64 6.03 -1.91 0.95
N TRP A 65 7.25 -1.66 0.50
CA TRP A 65 7.53 -0.99 -0.77
C TRP A 65 7.39 -1.99 -1.92
N GLY A 66 6.96 -1.49 -3.08
CA GLY A 66 7.01 -2.23 -4.33
C GLY A 66 8.38 -2.87 -4.58
N ARG A 67 8.39 -4.00 -5.30
CA ARG A 67 9.65 -4.62 -5.72
C ARG A 67 10.19 -3.89 -6.96
N PRO A 68 11.49 -3.57 -7.03
CA PRO A 68 12.11 -3.01 -8.24
C PRO A 68 12.00 -3.97 -9.43
#